data_AF-A0A3B1DK12-F1
#
_entry.id   AF-A0A3B1DK12-F1
#
_cell.length_a   1.000
_cell.length_b   1.000
_cell.length_c   1.000
_cell.angle_alpha   90.00
_cell.angle_beta   90.00
_cell.angle_gamma   90.00
#
_symmetry.space_group_name_H-M   'P 1'
#
loop_
_entity.id
_entity.type
_entity.pdbx_description
1 polymer ?
#
loop_
_entity_poly.entity_id
_entity_poly.type
_entity_poly.pdbx_seq_one_letter_code
_entity_poly.pdbx_strand_id
1 'polypeptide(L)'
;MRLDIEQQGWLARALAALHSGDAKRFEDSLWLGFGDHWQPLKGALVRHGYLMNGEGRSLTLAERGEQLLIKLAREDASQKSGSIAGLSDSTLQ
;
A
#
# COMPACT_ATOMS: atom_id res chain seq x y z
N MET A 1 12.83 -7.16 -0.30
CA MET A 1 11.64 -7.36 -1.15
C MET A 1 11.47 -6.11 -1.98
N ARG A 2 11.42 -6.23 -3.31
CA ARG A 2 11.14 -5.12 -4.22
C ARG A 2 9.75 -5.36 -4.77
N LEU A 3 8.85 -4.40 -4.56
CA LEU A 3 7.47 -4.46 -5.01
C LEU A 3 7.36 -3.80 -6.38
N ASP A 4 6.57 -4.38 -7.28
CA ASP A 4 6.17 -3.69 -8.50
C ASP A 4 5.15 -2.57 -8.19
N ILE A 5 4.79 -1.79 -9.20
CA ILE A 5 3.91 -0.61 -9.05
C ILE A 5 2.50 -1.02 -8.62
N GLU A 6 1.98 -2.14 -9.14
CA GLU A 6 0.64 -2.61 -8.79
C GLU A 6 0.58 -3.06 -7.34
N GLN A 7 1.59 -3.84 -6.91
CA GLN A 7 1.76 -4.29 -5.53
C GLN A 7 1.94 -3.12 -4.56
N GLN A 8 2.67 -2.06 -4.95
CA GLN A 8 2.78 -0.83 -4.17
C GLN A 8 1.41 -0.17 -3.97
N GLY A 9 0.59 -0.12 -5.03
CA GLY A 9 -0.78 0.40 -4.95
C GLY A 9 -1.68 -0.43 -4.04
N TRP A 10 -1.57 -1.76 -4.09
CA TRP A 10 -2.32 -2.64 -3.18
C TRP A 10 -1.86 -2.50 -1.73
N LEU A 11 -0.55 -2.41 -1.49
CA LEU A 11 -0.02 -2.17 -0.16
C LEU A 11 -0.46 -0.81 0.39
N ALA A 12 -0.46 0.25 -0.42
CA ALA A 12 -0.95 1.57 -0.01
C ALA A 12 -2.42 1.53 0.42
N ARG A 13 -3.28 0.86 -0.37
CA ARG A 13 -4.71 0.66 -0.04
C ARG A 13 -4.88 -0.11 1.27
N ALA A 14 -4.11 -1.18 1.46
CA ALA A 14 -4.15 -1.96 2.69
C ALA A 14 -3.76 -1.11 3.91
N LEU A 15 -2.62 -0.41 3.85
CA LEU A 15 -2.15 0.44 4.95
C LEU A 15 -3.13 1.58 5.25
N ALA A 16 -3.74 2.20 4.23
CA ALA A 16 -4.76 3.24 4.41
C ALA A 16 -6.03 2.70 5.10
N ALA A 17 -6.47 1.48 4.74
CA ALA A 17 -7.59 0.83 5.41
C ALA A 17 -7.29 0.57 6.88
N LEU A 18 -6.08 0.07 7.19
CA LEU A 18 -5.66 -0.16 8.56
C LEU A 18 -5.53 1.15 9.36
N HIS A 19 -5.02 2.22 8.76
CA HIS A 19 -4.97 3.55 9.36
C HIS A 19 -6.36 4.06 9.76
N SER A 20 -7.38 3.69 8.97
CA SER A 20 -8.78 4.07 9.20
C SER A 20 -9.50 3.12 10.18
N GLY A 21 -8.80 2.14 10.77
CA GLY A 21 -9.38 1.14 11.67
C GLY A 21 -10.11 -0.01 10.97
N ASP A 22 -10.04 -0.13 9.65
CA ASP A 22 -10.69 -1.19 8.87
C ASP A 22 -9.73 -2.37 8.63
N ALA A 23 -9.60 -3.20 9.67
CA ALA A 23 -8.73 -4.38 9.64
C ALA A 23 -9.17 -5.40 8.58
N LYS A 24 -10.47 -5.52 8.30
CA LYS A 24 -10.99 -6.46 7.29
C LYS A 24 -10.54 -6.02 5.90
N ARG A 25 -10.75 -4.75 5.55
CA ARG A 25 -10.35 -4.22 4.26
C ARG A 25 -8.84 -4.20 4.08
N PHE A 26 -8.06 -4.08 5.16
CA PHE A 26 -6.62 -4.30 5.14
C PHE A 26 -6.29 -5.71 4.65
N GLU A 27 -6.88 -6.75 5.23
CA GLU A 27 -6.62 -8.14 4.81
C GLU A 27 -7.11 -8.42 3.38
N ASP A 28 -8.31 -7.95 3.02
CA ASP A 28 -8.86 -8.08 1.67
C ASP A 28 -7.93 -7.44 0.62
N SER A 29 -7.39 -6.25 0.91
CA SER A 29 -6.48 -5.55 0.00
C SER A 29 -5.14 -6.29 -0.16
N LEU A 30 -4.62 -6.89 0.92
CA LEU A 30 -3.41 -7.71 0.82
C LEU A 30 -3.67 -9.01 0.04
N TRP A 31 -4.82 -9.65 0.25
CA TRP A 31 -5.18 -10.86 -0.48
C TRP A 31 -5.32 -10.58 -1.98
N LEU A 32 -5.99 -9.50 -2.36
CA LEU A 32 -6.16 -9.11 -3.77
C LEU A 32 -4.82 -8.76 -4.45
N GLY A 33 -3.91 -8.09 -3.75
CA GLY A 33 -2.64 -7.64 -4.33
C GLY A 33 -1.50 -8.67 -4.30
N PHE A 34 -1.53 -9.61 -3.38
CA PHE A 34 -0.40 -10.53 -3.13
C PHE A 34 -0.79 -12.01 -3.19
N GLY A 35 -2.08 -12.32 -3.38
CA GLY A 35 -2.58 -13.70 -3.42
C GLY A 35 -2.09 -14.50 -2.22
N ASP A 36 -1.63 -15.72 -2.44
CA ASP A 36 -1.17 -16.64 -1.38
C ASP A 36 0.00 -16.09 -0.53
N HIS A 37 0.73 -15.09 -1.01
CA HIS A 37 1.84 -14.49 -0.29
C HIS A 37 1.41 -13.40 0.72
N TRP A 38 0.12 -13.11 0.85
CA TRP A 38 -0.38 -12.06 1.74
C TRP A 38 -0.09 -12.32 3.22
N GLN A 39 -0.15 -13.57 3.69
CA GLN A 39 0.13 -13.92 5.09
C GLN A 39 1.62 -13.78 5.44
N PRO A 40 2.57 -14.34 4.65
CA PRO A 40 4.00 -14.07 4.84
C PRO A 40 4.34 -12.58 4.81
N LEU A 41 3.71 -11.80 3.92
CA LEU A 41 3.88 -10.35 3.84
C LEU A 41 3.40 -9.65 5.11
N LYS A 42 2.18 -9.94 5.58
CA LYS A 42 1.67 -9.42 6.85
C LYS A 42 2.63 -9.72 8.00
N GLY A 43 3.13 -10.95 8.08
CA GLY A 43 4.14 -11.34 9.07
C GLY A 43 5.45 -10.56 8.94
N ALA A 44 5.93 -10.30 7.71
CA ALA A 44 7.12 -9.48 7.48
C ALA A 44 6.89 -8.02 7.90
N LEU A 45 5.73 -7.45 7.60
CA LEU A 45 5.36 -6.08 7.99
C LEU A 45 5.35 -5.92 9.52
N VAL A 46 4.83 -6.91 10.26
CA VAL A 46 4.92 -6.95 11.73
C VAL A 46 6.38 -7.06 12.19
N ARG A 47 7.14 -8.05 11.68
CA ARG A 47 8.54 -8.28 12.09
C ARG A 47 9.45 -7.08 11.83
N HIS A 48 9.19 -6.32 10.77
CA HIS A 48 9.99 -5.14 10.42
C HIS A 48 9.47 -3.83 11.06
N GLY A 49 8.45 -3.91 11.91
CA GLY A 49 7.92 -2.78 12.67
C GLY A 49 7.13 -1.78 11.84
N TYR A 50 6.53 -2.21 10.72
CA TYR A 50 5.53 -1.40 10.00
C TYR A 50 4.14 -1.53 10.63
N LEU A 51 3.88 -2.65 11.28
CA LEU A 51 2.63 -2.95 11.97
C LEU A 51 2.93 -3.32 13.42
N MET A 52 2.02 -3.02 14.32
CA MET A 52 2.08 -3.42 15.72
C MET A 52 0.80 -4.12 16.15
N ASN A 53 0.93 -5.01 17.13
CA ASN A 53 -0.23 -5.57 17.82
C ASN A 53 -0.68 -4.53 18.86
N GLY A 54 -1.79 -3.86 18.58
CA GLY A 54 -2.49 -3.01 19.53
C GLY A 54 -3.23 -3.82 20.59
N GLU A 55 -3.97 -3.12 21.45
CA GLU A 55 -4.77 -3.72 22.51
C GLU A 55 -5.81 -4.71 21.94
N GLY A 56 -6.01 -5.83 22.63
CA GLY A 56 -6.99 -6.84 22.23
C GLY A 56 -6.63 -7.63 20.97
N ARG A 57 -5.35 -7.68 20.55
CA ARG A 57 -4.88 -8.29 19.29
C ARG A 57 -5.29 -7.53 18.02
N SER A 58 -5.76 -6.29 18.15
CA SER A 58 -6.08 -5.44 17.01
C SER A 58 -4.79 -4.97 16.35
N LEU A 59 -4.63 -5.21 15.06
CA LEU A 59 -3.46 -4.76 14.32
C LEU A 59 -3.58 -3.25 14.07
N THR A 60 -2.50 -2.49 14.30
CA THR A 60 -2.44 -1.06 13.98
C THR A 60 -1.15 -0.70 13.25
N LEU A 61 -1.11 0.47 12.63
CA LEU A 61 0.11 1.00 12.02
C LEU A 61 1.09 1.42 13.11
N ALA A 62 2.36 1.09 12.88
CA ALA A 62 3.46 1.75 13.57
C ALA A 62 3.81 3.06 12.86
N GLU A 63 4.57 3.94 13.52
CA GLU A 63 5.11 5.17 12.91
C GLU A 63 5.81 4.89 11.58
N ARG A 64 6.61 3.82 11.51
CA ARG A 64 7.28 3.40 10.27
C ARG A 64 6.29 2.96 9.18
N GLY A 65 5.16 2.37 9.58
CA GLY A 65 4.05 2.04 8.68
C GLY A 65 3.37 3.28 8.12
N GLU A 66 3.17 4.31 8.95
CA GLU A 66 2.62 5.60 8.51
C GLU A 66 3.55 6.30 7.52
N GLN A 67 4.86 6.30 7.80
CA GLN A 67 5.86 6.82 6.87
C GLN A 67 5.85 6.06 5.54
N LEU A 68 5.69 4.74 5.58
CA LEU A 68 5.56 3.92 4.36
C LEU A 68 4.29 4.27 3.58
N LEU A 69 3.16 4.44 4.25
CA LEU A 69 1.91 4.87 3.63
C LEU A 69 2.07 6.23 2.93
N ILE A 70 2.66 7.22 3.59
CA ILE A 70 2.91 8.55 3.01
C ILE A 70 3.81 8.45 1.78
N LYS A 71 4.87 7.63 1.85
CA LYS A 71 5.78 7.41 0.72
C LYS A 71 5.04 6.82 -0.49
N LEU A 72 4.26 5.76 -0.28
CA LEU A 72 3.51 5.10 -1.36
C LEU A 72 2.46 6.03 -1.96
N ALA A 73 1.80 6.87 -1.15
CA ALA A 73 0.85 7.87 -1.63
C ALA A 73 1.51 8.93 -2.54
N ARG A 74 2.74 9.36 -2.22
CA ARG A 74 3.50 10.28 -3.06
C ARG A 74 3.95 9.64 -4.38
N GLU A 75 4.39 8.39 -4.32
CA GLU A 75 4.79 7.62 -5.50
C GLU A 75 3.58 7.45 -6.45
N ASP A 76 2.41 7.06 -5.94
CA ASP A 76 1.16 6.95 -6.73
C ASP A 76 0.76 8.29 -7.38
N ALA A 77 0.84 9.40 -6.64
CA ALA A 77 0.54 10.73 -7.18
C ALA A 77 1.53 11.14 -8.29
N SER A 78 2.82 10.89 -8.11
CA SER A 78 3.85 11.18 -9.11
C SER A 78 3.67 10.36 -10.38
N GLN A 79 3.25 9.09 -10.27
CA GLN A 79 2.99 8.23 -11.43
C GLN A 79 1.76 8.69 -12.22
N LYS A 80 0.70 9.13 -11.53
CA LYS A 80 -0.51 9.69 -12.17
C LYS A 80 -0.21 11.00 -12.91
N SER A 81 0.63 11.88 -12.37
CA SER A 81 1.02 13.12 -13.04
C SER A 81 1.95 12.89 -14.24
N GLY A 82 2.86 11.91 -14.18
CA GLY A 82 3.76 11.58 -15.30
C GLY A 82 3.04 10.92 -16.48
N SER A 83 1.98 10.16 -16.23
CA SER A 83 1.22 9.45 -17.27
C SER A 83 0.34 10.37 -18.14
N ILE A 84 0.03 11.59 -17.67
CA ILE A 84 -0.79 12.57 -18.42
C ILE A 84 0.05 13.35 -19.44
N ALA A 85 1.36 13.47 -19.24
CA ALA A 85 2.26 14.22 -20.11
C ALA A 85 2.57 13.55 -21.47
N GLY A 86 2.05 12.34 -21.72
CA GLY A 86 2.27 11.58 -22.97
C GLY A 86 1.10 11.57 -23.96
N LEU A 87 -0.01 12.27 -23.69
CA LEU A 87 -1.24 12.20 -24.52
C LEU A 87 -1.55 13.48 -25.31
N SER A 88 -0.55 14.32 -25.58
CA SER A 88 -0.77 15.59 -26.30
C SER A 88 0.28 15.81 -27.38
N ASP A 89 0.31 14.99 -28.43
CA ASP A 89 0.83 15.44 -29.73
C ASP A 89 0.39 14.56 -30.92
N SER A 90 -0.91 14.42 -31.15
CA SER A 90 -1.42 13.85 -32.41
C SER A 90 -2.74 14.51 -32.78
N THR A 91 -2.68 15.79 -33.11
CA THR A 91 -3.73 16.43 -33.89
C THR A 91 -3.07 17.44 -34.83
N LEU A 92 -3.38 17.30 -36.13
CA LEU A 92 -3.07 18.15 -37.28
C LEU A 92 -1.95 17.65 -38.21
N GLN A 93 -2.34 16.75 -39.12
CA GLN A 93 -2.13 16.95 -40.57
C GLN A 93 -3.41 16.62 -41.33
#